data_AF-A0AAV3Y4I6-F1
#
_entry.id   AF-A0AAV3Y4I6-F1
#
_cell.length_a   1.000
_cell.length_b   1.000
_cell.length_c   1.000
_cell.angle_alpha   90.00
_cell.angle_beta   90.00
_cell.angle_gamma   90.00
#
_symmetry.space_group_name_H-M   'P 1'
#
loop_
_entity.id
_entity.type
_entity.pdbx_description
1 polymer ?
#
loop_
_entity_poly.entity_id
_entity_poly.type
_entity_poly.pdbx_seq_one_letter_code
_entity_poly.pdbx_strand_id
1 'polypeptide(L)'
;MDTVVPWNIRGFRSNFKELKLLLNRSQSAVVALQEFRLGEGQLPSRGYTLLLPQGGSPGGEAALLFRNGTCFSEIDLKTGLHAKRSIPLP
;
A
#
# COMPACT_ATOMS: atom_id res chain seq x y z
N MET A 1 18.61 -6.07 -2.92
CA MET A 1 18.54 -4.60 -2.90
C MET A 1 17.24 -4.24 -2.20
N ASP A 2 17.31 -3.45 -1.14
CA ASP A 2 16.12 -3.01 -0.40
C ASP A 2 15.48 -1.84 -1.14
N THR A 3 14.75 -2.17 -2.20
CA THR A 3 14.06 -1.19 -3.04
C THR A 3 12.63 -0.97 -2.55
N VAL A 4 12.25 0.30 -2.50
CA VAL A 4 10.88 0.75 -2.24
C VAL A 4 10.30 1.27 -3.55
N VAL A 5 9.17 0.70 -3.99
CA VAL A 5 8.49 1.10 -5.22
C VAL A 5 7.19 1.82 -4.89
N PRO A 6 7.09 3.15 -5.11
CA PRO A 6 5.81 3.84 -5.07
C PRO A 6 5.02 3.54 -6.34
N TRP A 7 3.74 3.21 -6.20
CA TRP A 7 2.86 2.97 -7.34
C TRP A 7 1.41 3.38 -7.04
N ASN A 8 0.86 4.24 -7.88
CA ASN A 8 -0.57 4.48 -7.92
C ASN A 8 -1.25 3.33 -8.71
N ILE A 9 -1.89 2.42 -7.98
CA ILE A 9 -2.51 1.21 -8.55
C ILE A 9 -3.88 1.49 -9.16
N ARG A 10 -4.48 2.68 -8.95
CA ARG A 10 -5.79 3.06 -9.52
C ARG A 10 -6.87 1.97 -9.36
N GLY A 11 -6.90 1.34 -8.18
CA GLY A 11 -7.77 0.22 -7.84
C GLY A 11 -7.08 -1.15 -7.90
N PHE A 12 -7.03 -1.83 -6.75
CA PHE A 12 -6.37 -3.12 -6.57
C PHE A 12 -6.92 -4.22 -7.48
N ARG A 13 -8.26 -4.39 -7.53
CA ARG A 13 -8.89 -5.43 -8.34
C ARG A 13 -8.59 -5.25 -9.83
N SER A 14 -8.70 -4.01 -10.31
CA SER A 14 -8.49 -3.68 -11.73
C SER A 14 -7.06 -3.97 -12.18
N ASN A 15 -6.07 -3.74 -11.31
CA ASN A 15 -4.65 -3.81 -11.68
C ASN A 15 -3.89 -4.96 -10.98
N PHE A 16 -4.60 -5.96 -10.45
CA PHE A 16 -3.99 -7.08 -9.72
C PHE A 16 -3.02 -7.91 -10.57
N LYS A 17 -3.29 -8.07 -11.87
CA LYS A 17 -2.39 -8.79 -12.79
C LYS A 17 -1.06 -8.06 -12.96
N GLU A 18 -1.11 -6.74 -13.15
CA GLU A 18 0.08 -5.89 -13.27
C GLU A 18 0.85 -5.85 -11.95
N LEU A 19 0.15 -5.78 -10.82
CA LEU A 19 0.75 -5.87 -9.50
C LEU A 19 1.56 -7.16 -9.35
N LYS A 20 0.97 -8.31 -9.71
CA LYS A 20 1.69 -9.60 -9.67
C LYS A 20 2.96 -9.61 -10.52
N LEU A 21 2.88 -9.06 -11.73
CA LEU A 21 4.05 -8.96 -12.61
C LEU A 21 5.14 -8.05 -12.02
N LEU A 22 4.75 -6.92 -11.44
CA LEU A 22 5.65 -5.99 -10.77
C LEU A 22 6.34 -6.63 -9.56
N LEU A 23 5.58 -7.33 -8.71
CA LEU A 23 6.10 -8.04 -7.53
C LEU A 23 7.09 -9.15 -7.92
N ASN A 24 6.82 -9.87 -9.01
CA ASN A 24 7.68 -10.94 -9.49
C ASN A 24 8.97 -10.43 -10.16
N ARG A 25 8.89 -9.33 -10.92
CA ARG A 25 10.04 -8.78 -11.66
C ARG A 25 10.97 -7.94 -10.78
N SER A 26 10.39 -7.06 -9.97
CA SER A 26 11.17 -6.09 -9.21
C SER A 26 11.86 -6.71 -7.99
N GLN A 27 11.33 -7.82 -7.46
CA GLN A 27 11.74 -8.42 -6.19
C GLN A 27 11.86 -7.39 -5.04
N SER A 28 11.08 -6.31 -5.12
CA SER A 28 11.17 -5.16 -4.22
C SER A 28 10.93 -5.56 -2.77
N ALA A 29 11.64 -4.93 -1.84
CA ALA A 29 11.42 -5.14 -0.42
C ALA A 29 10.05 -4.58 0.00
N VAL A 30 9.67 -3.42 -0.56
CA VAL A 30 8.41 -2.74 -0.26
C VAL A 30 7.78 -2.18 -1.53
N VAL A 31 6.46 -2.30 -1.67
CA VAL A 31 5.67 -1.58 -2.67
C VAL A 31 4.62 -0.72 -1.96
N ALA A 32 4.69 0.59 -2.17
CA ALA A 32 3.74 1.56 -1.61
C ALA A 32 2.64 1.86 -2.62
N LEU A 33 1.42 1.38 -2.34
CA LEU A 33 0.26 1.47 -3.20
C LEU A 33 -0.60 2.70 -2.86
N GLN A 34 -0.93 3.50 -3.86
CA GLN A 34 -1.88 4.63 -3.75
C GLN A 34 -3.14 4.32 -4.56
N GLU A 35 -4.28 4.90 -4.16
CA GLU A 35 -5.60 4.57 -4.73
C GLU A 35 -5.90 3.05 -4.70
N PHE A 36 -5.56 2.39 -3.60
CA PHE A 36 -5.67 0.93 -3.48
C PHE A 36 -7.12 0.43 -3.63
N ARG A 37 -8.12 1.20 -3.15
CA ARG A 37 -9.57 0.91 -3.24
C ARG A 37 -9.86 -0.59 -3.03
N LEU A 38 -9.70 -1.03 -1.77
CA LEU A 38 -9.93 -2.43 -1.40
C LEU A 38 -11.42 -2.76 -1.54
N GLY A 39 -11.77 -3.59 -2.53
CA GLY A 39 -13.08 -4.24 -2.55
C GLY A 39 -13.11 -5.44 -1.59
N GLU A 40 -14.30 -5.92 -1.23
CA GLU A 40 -14.44 -7.11 -0.38
C GLU A 40 -13.72 -8.32 -1.00
N GLY A 41 -12.62 -8.78 -0.41
CA GLY A 41 -12.04 -10.07 -0.78
C GLY A 41 -10.61 -10.04 -1.33
N GLN A 42 -9.87 -10.97 -0.72
CA GLN A 42 -8.52 -11.49 -0.93
C GLN A 42 -7.33 -10.51 -0.92
N LEU A 43 -6.60 -10.66 0.19
CA LEU A 43 -5.25 -10.19 0.49
C LEU A 43 -4.18 -10.79 -0.45
N PRO A 44 -2.95 -10.25 -0.47
CA PRO A 44 -2.01 -10.43 -1.57
C PRO A 44 -1.46 -11.86 -1.69
N SER A 45 -0.89 -12.09 -2.88
CA SER A 45 -0.17 -13.28 -3.32
C SER A 45 0.92 -13.76 -2.36
N ARG A 46 1.18 -15.08 -2.38
CA ARG A 46 2.31 -15.75 -1.69
C ARG A 46 3.59 -14.90 -1.76
N GLY A 47 4.18 -14.60 -0.61
CA GLY A 47 5.49 -13.94 -0.49
C GLY A 47 5.47 -12.46 -0.12
N TYR A 48 4.29 -11.83 0.00
CA TYR A 48 4.16 -10.45 0.49
C TYR A 48 3.07 -10.30 1.55
N THR A 49 3.33 -9.48 2.57
CA THR A 49 2.40 -9.07 3.63
C THR A 49 1.83 -7.69 3.30
N LEU A 50 0.51 -7.52 3.44
CA LEU A 50 -0.16 -6.22 3.30
C LEU A 50 -0.24 -5.51 4.65
N LEU A 51 0.19 -4.26 4.72
CA LEU A 51 -0.16 -3.33 5.79
C LEU A 51 -1.13 -2.28 5.27
N LEU A 52 -2.19 -2.07 6.04
CA LEU A 52 -3.20 -1.05 5.80
C LEU A 52 -3.11 0.02 6.90
N PRO A 53 -3.36 1.30 6.58
CA PRO A 53 -3.46 2.36 7.57
C PRO A 53 -4.61 2.06 8.54
N GLN A 54 -4.40 2.33 9.83
CA GLN A 54 -5.46 2.17 10.83
C GLN A 54 -6.56 3.20 10.61
N GLY A 55 -7.83 2.75 10.70
CA GLY A 55 -9.00 3.62 10.62
C GLY A 55 -9.45 4.01 9.21
N GLY A 56 -8.94 3.32 8.17
CA GLY A 56 -9.19 3.76 6.81
C GLY A 56 -10.62 3.55 6.30
N SER A 57 -11.15 4.58 5.64
CA SER A 57 -12.44 4.56 4.97
C SER A 57 -12.38 3.70 3.69
N PRO A 58 -13.49 3.05 3.31
CA PRO A 58 -13.57 2.16 2.12
C PRO A 58 -13.33 2.87 0.76
N GLY A 59 -13.01 4.17 0.75
CA GLY A 59 -12.96 5.02 -0.44
C GLY A 59 -11.59 5.17 -1.11
N GLY A 60 -10.51 4.74 -0.49
CA GLY A 60 -9.19 4.79 -1.10
C GLY A 60 -8.14 5.33 -0.15
N GLU A 61 -7.40 4.44 0.46
CA GLU A 61 -6.34 4.81 1.38
C GLU A 61 -5.16 3.91 1.07
N ALA A 62 -3.95 4.44 1.17
CA ALA A 62 -2.76 3.78 0.70
C ALA A 62 -2.57 2.39 1.34
N ALA A 63 -1.74 1.55 0.74
CA ALA A 63 -1.35 0.28 1.34
C ALA A 63 0.14 0.03 1.13
N LEU A 64 0.76 -0.74 2.02
CA LEU A 64 2.14 -1.16 1.86
C LEU A 64 2.18 -2.68 1.68
N LEU A 65 2.90 -3.15 0.67
CA LEU A 65 3.23 -4.56 0.49
C LEU A 65 4.68 -4.80 0.87
N PHE A 66 4.91 -5.66 1.84
CA PHE A 66 6.25 -6.03 2.31
C PHE A 66 6.58 -7.43 1.85
N ARG A 67 7.76 -7.63 1.26
CA ARG A 67 8.24 -8.98 0.97
C ARG A 67 8.45 -9.74 2.28
N ASN A 68 7.98 -10.98 2.35
CA ASN A 68 8.14 -11.83 3.54
C ASN A 68 9.62 -11.97 3.90
N GLY A 69 9.95 -11.77 5.18
CA GLY A 69 11.33 -11.75 5.68
C GLY A 69 12.00 -10.37 5.66
N THR A 70 11.35 -9.34 5.11
CA THR A 70 11.82 -7.95 5.24
C THR A 70 11.54 -7.46 6.66
N CYS A 71 12.58 -7.11 7.40
CA CYS A 71 12.44 -6.48 8.72
C CYS A 71 12.02 -5.03 8.56
N PHE A 72 11.00 -4.61 9.31
CA PHE A 72 10.61 -3.21 9.42
C PHE A 72 10.21 -2.89 10.86
N SER A 73 10.26 -1.61 11.21
CA SER A 73 9.75 -1.08 12.47
C SER A 73 8.86 0.10 12.16
N GLU A 74 7.68 0.12 12.79
CA GLU A 74 6.85 1.31 12.79
C GLU A 74 7.51 2.38 13.66
N ILE A 75 7.49 3.62 13.19
CA ILE A 75 8.00 4.78 13.94
C ILE A 75 6.83 5.72 14.12
N ASP A 76 6.44 5.97 15.38
CA ASP A 76 5.47 7.00 15.71
C ASP A 76 6.06 8.37 15.43
N LEU A 77 5.58 9.01 14.36
CA LEU A 77 5.91 10.39 14.06
C LEU A 77 5.16 11.31 15.03
N LYS A 78 5.77 11.62 16.18
CA LYS A 78 5.34 12.70 17.09
C LYS A 78 5.66 14.07 16.48
N THR A 79 5.11 14.33 15.30
CA THR A 79 5.29 15.59 14.59
C THR A 79 3.97 16.37 14.62
N GLY A 80 4.05 17.71 14.62
CA GLY A 80 2.86 18.55 14.39
C GLY A 80 2.35 18.50 12.94
N LEU A 81 2.96 17.68 12.08
CA LEU A 81 2.51 17.43 10.72
C LEU A 81 1.33 16.45 10.75
N HIS A 82 0.13 17.01 10.80
CA HIS A 82 -1.09 16.25 10.58
C HIS A 82 -1.43 16.29 9.08
N ALA A 83 -1.70 15.13 8.48
CA ALA A 83 -2.32 15.06 7.16
C ALA A 83 -3.74 15.64 7.28
N LYS A 84 -3.89 16.93 6.94
CA LYS A 84 -5.19 17.60 7.00
C LYS A 84 -5.98 17.18 5.77
N ARG A 85 -7.01 16.35 5.96
CA ARG A 85 -8.00 16.05 4.92
C ARG A 85 -8.63 17.38 4.48
N SER A 86 -8.29 17.86 3.28
CA SER A 86 -8.98 19.00 2.68
C SER A 86 -10.36 18.51 2.22
N ILE A 87 -11.39 18.80 3.00
CA ILE A 87 -12.77 18.64 2.55
C ILE A 87 -13.01 19.77 1.54
N PRO A 88 -13.37 19.49 0.27
CA PRO A 88 -13.81 20.53 -0.65
C PRO A 88 -15.05 21.19 -0.06
N LEU A 89 -15.06 22.51 0.06
CA LEU A 89 -16.27 23.27 0.38
C LEU A 89 -17.27 23.14 -0.78
N PRO A 90 -18.59 23.19 -0.48
CA PRO A 90 -19.67 22.85 -1.42
C PRO A 90 -19.69 23.67 -2.70
#